data_AF-A0A1D2QD36-F1
#
_entry.id   AF-A0A1D2QD36-F1
#
_cell.length_a   1.000
_cell.length_b   1.000
_cell.length_c   1.000
_cell.angle_alpha   90.00
_cell.angle_beta   90.00
_cell.angle_gamma   90.00
#
_symmetry.space_group_name_H-M   'P 1'
#
loop_
_entity.id
_entity.type
_entity.pdbx_description
1 polymer ?
#
loop_
_entity_poly.entity_id
_entity_poly.type
_entity_poly.pdbx_seq_one_letter_code
_entity_poly.pdbx_strand_id
1 'polypeptide(L)' 'MPLEGWRRREDLEGGKQIRIWRSDDGARELYVENLTYRDEGYAVYAYDVPENEWHAIAESDSRAEAVEAATEWATS' A
#
# COMPACT_ATOMS: atom_id res chain seq x y z
N MET A 1 2.64 -6.04 -10.41
CA MET A 1 1.46 -6.41 -11.22
C MET A 1 0.62 -5.16 -11.45
N PRO A 2 0.04 -4.95 -12.64
CA PRO A 2 -1.02 -3.97 -12.81
C PRO A 2 -2.27 -4.47 -12.07
N LEU A 3 -2.96 -3.56 -11.37
CA LEU A 3 -4.25 -3.81 -10.72
C LEU A 3 -5.31 -3.11 -11.56
N GLU A 4 -6.32 -3.85 -12.04
CA GLU A 4 -7.39 -3.26 -12.86
C GLU A 4 -8.20 -2.27 -12.02
N GLY A 5 -8.47 -1.08 -12.56
CA GLY A 5 -9.15 0.00 -11.82
C GLY A 5 -8.24 0.76 -10.84
N TRP A 6 -6.92 0.54 -10.87
CA TRP A 6 -5.96 1.20 -10.00
C TRP A 6 -4.76 1.76 -10.77
N ARG A 7 -4.35 2.97 -10.41
CA ARG A 7 -3.14 3.62 -10.91
C ARG A 7 -2.02 3.50 -9.89
N ARG A 8 -0.89 2.96 -10.31
CA ARG A 8 0.31 2.81 -9.47
C ARG A 8 1.18 4.07 -9.53
N ARG A 9 1.69 4.47 -8.36
CA ARG A 9 2.75 5.47 -8.15
C ARG A 9 3.82 4.86 -7.25
N GLU A 10 5.07 5.25 -7.44
CA GLU A 10 6.14 5.02 -6.47
C GLU A 10 6.59 6.38 -5.95
N ASP A 11 6.81 6.45 -4.64
CA ASP A 11 7.23 7.69 -3.96
C ASP A 11 8.29 7.41 -2.89
N LEU A 12 8.94 8.48 -2.45
CA LEU A 12 9.89 8.51 -1.35
C LEU A 12 9.44 9.53 -0.33
N GLU A 13 8.94 9.08 0.82
CA GLU A 13 8.52 9.97 1.91
C GLU A 13 9.38 9.71 3.14
N GLY A 14 10.12 10.73 3.61
CA GLY A 14 10.97 10.59 4.80
C GLY A 14 12.05 9.50 4.69
N GLY A 15 12.46 9.13 3.48
CA GLY A 15 13.40 8.03 3.21
C GLY A 15 12.75 6.64 3.08
N LYS A 16 11.44 6.53 3.30
CA LYS A 16 10.67 5.30 3.04
C LYS A 16 10.41 5.16 1.56
N GLN A 17 10.71 3.99 0.98
CA GLN A 17 10.14 3.67 -0.33
C GLN A 17 8.68 3.27 -0.13
N ILE A 18 7.79 4.02 -0.78
CA ILE A 18 6.36 3.77 -0.74
C ILE A 18 5.91 3.35 -2.13
N ARG A 19 5.25 2.21 -2.20
CA ARG A 19 4.48 1.84 -3.38
C ARG A 19 3.02 2.14 -3.11
N ILE A 20 2.45 2.99 -3.97
CA ILE A 20 1.08 3.48 -3.83
C ILE A 20 0.26 2.97 -5.00
N TRP A 21 -0.93 2.47 -4.73
CA TRP A 21 -1.98 2.33 -5.73
C TRP A 21 -3.14 3.23 -5.37
N ARG A 22 -3.67 3.96 -6.33
CA ARG A 22 -4.86 4.79 -6.17
C ARG A 22 -5.97 4.26 -7.05
N SER A 23 -7.16 4.05 -6.50
CA SER A 23 -8.31 3.63 -7.28
C SER A 23 -8.65 4.67 -8.33
N ASP A 24 -9.22 4.25 -9.46
CA ASP A 24 -9.52 5.16 -10.56
C ASP A 24 -10.62 6.17 -10.23
N ASP A 25 -11.57 5.79 -9.37
CA ASP A 25 -12.57 6.68 -8.77
C ASP A 25 -11.97 7.62 -7.71
N GLY A 26 -10.73 7.39 -7.29
CA GLY A 26 -10.03 8.17 -6.28
C GLY A 26 -10.56 8.02 -4.86
N ALA A 27 -11.43 7.05 -4.60
CA ALA A 27 -12.01 6.79 -3.28
C ALA A 27 -11.04 6.08 -2.33
N ARG A 28 -10.07 5.33 -2.86
CA ARG A 28 -9.15 4.52 -2.06
C ARG A 28 -7.72 4.68 -2.51
N GLU A 29 -6.82 4.59 -1.55
CA GLU A 29 -5.40 4.52 -1.77
C GLU A 29 -4.81 3.35 -0.96
N LEU A 30 -3.86 2.64 -1.55
CA LEU A 30 -3.16 1.51 -0.96
C LEU A 30 -1.69 1.81 -0.88
N TYR A 31 -1.12 1.60 0.29
CA TYR A 31 0.25 1.92 0.63
C TYR A 31 0.98 0.65 1.02
N VAL A 32 2.13 0.41 0.39
CA VAL A 32 3.12 -0.56 0.87
C VAL A 32 4.34 0.25 1.27
N GLU A 33 4.58 0.35 2.57
CA GLU A 33 5.71 1.07 3.15
C GLU A 33 6.89 0.13 3.40
N ASN A 34 8.09 0.56 3.01
CA ASN A 34 9.32 -0.08 3.44
C ASN A 34 9.79 0.51 4.79
N LEU A 35 9.75 -0.32 5.84
CA LEU A 35 10.18 0.02 7.20
C LEU A 35 11.52 -0.62 7.60
N THR A 36 12.20 -1.30 6.67
CA THR A 36 13.50 -1.98 6.93
C THR A 36 14.60 -1.05 7.44
N TYR A 37 14.51 0.26 7.19
CA TYR A 37 15.43 1.25 7.76
C TYR A 37 15.32 1.41 9.29
N ARG A 38 14.31 0.79 9.92
CA ARG A 38 14.10 0.69 11.38
C ARG A 38 14.28 -0.73 11.91
N ASP A 39 14.91 -1.63 11.13
CA ASP A 39 15.00 -3.06 11.44
C ASP A 39 13.62 -3.74 11.62
N GLU A 40 12.59 -3.18 10.98
CA GLU A 40 11.27 -3.79 10.83
C GLU A 40 11.17 -4.46 9.45
N GLY A 41 9.96 -4.58 8.89
CA GLY A 41 9.71 -5.15 7.57
C GLY A 41 9.01 -4.19 6.62
N TYR A 42 7.84 -4.60 6.16
CA TYR A 42 6.93 -3.89 5.29
C TYR A 42 5.55 -3.85 5.95
N ALA A 43 4.87 -2.71 5.80
CA ALA A 43 3.51 -2.54 6.28
C ALA A 43 2.58 -2.15 5.12
N VAL A 44 1.35 -2.64 5.19
CA VAL A 44 0.32 -2.42 4.17
C VAL A 44 -0.86 -1.68 4.78
N TYR A 45 -1.23 -0.56 4.18
CA TYR A 45 -2.36 0.25 4.62
C TYR A 45 -3.30 0.58 3.47
N ALA A 46 -4.59 0.69 3.78
CA ALA A 46 -5.55 1.38 2.93
C ALA A 46 -5.93 2.71 3.57
N TYR A 47 -6.09 3.72 2.72
CA TYR A 47 -6.68 5.00 3.08
C TYR A 47 -8.02 5.13 2.35
N ASP A 48 -9.10 5.29 3.13
CA ASP A 48 -10.43 5.61 2.61
C ASP A 48 -10.57 7.15 2.53
N VAL A 49 -10.62 7.68 1.31
CA VAL A 49 -10.63 9.12 1.07
C VAL A 49 -11.94 9.77 1.52
N PRO A 50 -13.14 9.21 1.20
CA PRO A 50 -14.40 9.72 1.74
C PRO A 50 -14.49 9.74 3.27
N GLU A 51 -14.03 8.68 3.93
CA GLU A 51 -14.14 8.55 5.39
C GLU A 51 -12.97 9.20 6.14
N ASN A 52 -11.90 9.58 5.41
CA ASN A 52 -10.67 10.13 5.98
C ASN A 52 -10.10 9.18 7.07
N GLU A 53 -10.09 7.88 6.78
CA GLU A 53 -9.72 6.81 7.70
C GLU A 53 -8.59 5.95 7.14
N TRP A 54 -7.72 5.48 8.04
CA TRP A 54 -6.64 4.54 7.73
C TRP A 54 -6.97 3.15 8.26
N HIS A 55 -6.76 2.14 7.42
CA HIS A 55 -6.92 0.74 7.78
C HIS A 55 -5.59 0.01 7.63
N ALA A 56 -5.15 -0.67 8.69
CA ALA A 56 -4.02 -1.61 8.61
C ALA A 56 -4.50 -2.92 7.97
N ILE A 57 -3.78 -3.39 6.95
CA ILE A 57 -4.12 -4.60 6.20
C ILE A 57 -3.20 -5.75 6.62
N ALA A 58 -1.89 -5.54 6.57
CA ALA A 58 -0.90 -6.58 6.83
C ALA A 58 0.47 -6.00 7.20
N GLU A 59 1.29 -6.82 7.86
CA GLU A 59 2.71 -6.59 8.11
C GLU A 59 3.48 -7.85 7.67
N SER A 60 4.67 -7.67 7.08
CA SER A 60 5.52 -8.79 6.63
C SER A 60 6.97 -8.36 6.50
N ASP A 61 7.92 -9.27 6.75
CA ASP A 61 9.34 -9.05 6.48
C ASP A 61 9.70 -9.10 4.99
N SER A 62 8.75 -9.51 4.13
CA SER A 62 8.92 -9.70 2.70
C SER A 62 8.13 -8.68 1.90
N ARG A 63 8.83 -7.95 1.03
CA ARG A 63 8.21 -7.05 0.05
C ARG A 63 7.21 -7.78 -0.84
N ALA A 64 7.48 -9.03 -1.18
CA ALA A 64 6.63 -9.80 -2.09
C ALA A 64 5.28 -10.10 -1.43
N GLU A 65 5.30 -10.55 -0.19
CA GLU A 65 4.10 -10.84 0.60
C GLU A 65 3.30 -9.56 0.88
N ALA A 66 3.96 -8.44 1.21
CA ALA A 66 3.27 -7.17 1.40
C ALA A 66 2.57 -6.66 0.12
N VAL A 67 3.20 -6.85 -1.05
CA VAL A 67 2.59 -6.50 -2.35
C VAL A 67 1.45 -7.46 -2.70
N GLU A 68 1.57 -8.73 -2.35
CA GLU A 68 0.51 -9.73 -2.52
C GLU A 68 -0.72 -9.36 -1.67
N ALA A 69 -0.53 -9.12 -0.37
CA ALA A 69 -1.61 -8.70 0.53
C ALA A 69 -2.32 -7.42 0.05
N ALA A 70 -1.56 -6.42 -0.41
CA ALA A 70 -2.15 -5.20 -1.00
C ALA A 70 -2.97 -5.51 -2.26
N THR A 71 -2.50 -6.43 -3.09
CA THR A 71 -3.18 -6.84 -4.33
C THR A 71 -4.45 -7.62 -4.02
N GLU A 72 -4.40 -8.58 -3.10
CA GLU A 72 -5.55 -9.37 -2.69
C GLU A 72 -6.65 -8.48 -2.11
N TRP A 73 -6.28 -7.55 -1.22
CA TRP A 73 -7.23 -6.58 -0.66
C TRP A 73 -7.87 -5.71 -1.73
N ALA A 74 -7.10 -5.25 -2.73
CA ALA A 74 -7.61 -4.43 -3.83
C ALA A 74 -8.65 -5.13 -4.72
N THR A 75 -8.62 -6.47 -4.74
CA THR A 75 -9.45 -7.32 -5.61
C THR A 75 -10.58 -8.04 -4.87
N SER A 76 -10.63 -7.91 -3.54
CA SER A 76 -11.70 -8.47 -2.71
C SER A 76 -12.96 -7.60 -2.72
#